data_AF-A0AAV9D9D1-F1
#
_entry.id   AF-A0AAV9D9D1-F1
#
_cell.length_a   1.000
_cell.length_b   1.000
_cell.length_c   1.000
_cell.angle_alpha   90.00
_cell.angle_beta   90.00
_cell.angle_gamma   90.00
#
_symmetry.space_group_name_H-M   'P 1'
#
loop_
_entity.id
_entity.type
_entity.pdbx_description
1 polymer ?
#
loop_
_entity_poly.entity_id
_entity_poly.type
_entity_poly.pdbx_seq_one_letter_code
_entity_poly.pdbx_strand_id
1 'polypeptide(L)'
;MGSVSLKIGDGTARFRRATLCSSALHLLMLLSVVTTNLFALYAFTRHPNNDGGGGGGHQKNLSLISERVSQILREIESSQKRLASIEREILGYDTLDPNHPSVPPELRLFLRRHPLPLGRDSRSGITDMASSVSHLCSSLSSLPSSPTSPPTNPTRPAPPTPTSPSRGFGCKSFDCLYKKPIGREFDLINGSERFRWVRSRGKNDFLVDEVLSLGRGNVRIGFDIDGGTAGFAARMAERNVTVVTSTLDIDAPFSQFVAARGLFPLFLTAGQRFPFHDGVFDLVHVWNGFGEGNKRKEWLEFLMFDVDRVLRVGGLLWLDNYHCLDDERKKELMMLIERFGYKKLKWVVGEKADMGNAGGKPKVYLSAVLQKPPRG
;
A
#
# COMPACT_ATOMS: atom_id res chain seq x y z
N MET A 1 57.71 34.66 -22.15
CA MET A 1 56.74 35.65 -22.65
C MET A 1 55.59 35.75 -21.65
N GLY A 2 55.32 36.97 -21.17
CA GLY A 2 54.08 37.43 -20.53
C GLY A 2 53.71 36.86 -19.16
N SER A 3 54.17 37.50 -18.08
CA SER A 3 53.47 37.44 -16.78
C SER A 3 52.17 38.23 -16.87
N VAL A 4 51.03 37.62 -16.52
CA VAL A 4 49.74 38.31 -16.46
C VAL A 4 49.54 38.85 -15.05
N SER A 5 49.57 40.18 -14.96
CA SER A 5 49.26 40.96 -13.76
C SER A 5 47.75 40.96 -13.53
N LEU A 6 47.30 40.43 -12.39
CA LEU A 6 45.91 40.57 -11.92
C LEU A 6 45.76 41.95 -11.28
N LYS A 7 45.20 42.89 -12.05
CA LYS A 7 44.70 44.16 -11.53
C LYS A 7 43.44 43.88 -10.70
N ILE A 8 43.54 44.00 -9.38
CA ILE A 8 42.37 44.09 -8.50
C ILE A 8 41.65 45.39 -8.84
N GLY A 9 40.49 45.28 -9.49
CA GLY A 9 39.57 46.39 -9.65
C GLY A 9 38.82 46.62 -8.34
N ASP A 10 38.89 47.85 -7.83
CA ASP A 10 38.08 48.34 -6.71
C ASP A 10 36.58 48.26 -7.03
N GLY A 11 36.01 47.09 -6.81
CA GLY A 11 34.58 46.84 -6.84
C GLY A 11 33.96 47.14 -5.48
N THR A 12 33.91 48.42 -5.08
CA THR A 12 33.03 48.83 -3.98
C THR A 12 31.59 48.54 -4.39
N ALA A 13 31.01 47.47 -3.85
CA ALA A 13 29.58 47.21 -3.94
C ALA A 13 28.85 48.35 -3.22
N ARG A 14 28.37 49.34 -4.00
CA ARG A 14 27.43 50.35 -3.52
C ARG A 14 26.11 49.66 -3.21
N PHE A 15 25.91 49.27 -1.96
CA PHE A 15 24.56 49.07 -1.43
C PHE A 15 23.84 50.42 -1.50
N ARG A 16 22.82 50.53 -2.36
CA ARG A 16 21.86 51.63 -2.30
C ARG A 16 21.30 51.64 -0.88
N ARG A 17 21.43 52.78 -0.18
CA ARG A 17 20.72 53.03 1.08
C ARG A 17 19.25 52.69 0.88
N ALA A 18 18.74 51.75 1.66
CA ALA A 18 17.31 51.56 1.82
C ALA A 18 16.73 52.93 2.19
N THR A 19 15.73 53.35 1.42
CA THR A 19 15.01 54.59 1.62
C THR A 19 14.50 54.65 3.05
N LEU A 20 14.65 55.80 3.71
CA LEU A 20 14.15 56.11 5.06
C LEU A 20 12.66 55.77 5.26
N CYS A 21 11.92 55.57 4.17
CA CYS A 21 10.52 55.17 4.15
C CYS A 21 10.29 53.69 4.52
N SER A 22 11.23 52.79 4.22
CA SER A 22 11.11 51.36 4.55
C SER A 22 11.27 51.09 6.05
N SER A 23 12.23 51.77 6.69
CA SER A 23 12.42 51.67 8.14
C SER A 23 11.23 52.22 8.93
N ALA A 24 10.60 53.29 8.45
CA ALA A 24 9.41 53.87 9.09
C ALA A 24 8.19 52.94 9.02
N LEU A 25 7.99 52.25 7.88
CA LEU A 25 6.92 51.26 7.73
C LEU A 25 7.13 50.03 8.62
N HIS A 26 8.36 49.54 8.74
CA HIS A 26 8.67 48.46 9.68
C HIS A 26 8.48 48.88 11.13
N LEU A 27 8.79 50.13 11.48
CA LEU A 27 8.54 50.68 12.81
C LEU A 27 7.04 50.80 13.11
N LEU A 28 6.23 51.25 12.15
CA LEU A 28 4.77 51.34 12.27
C LEU A 28 4.12 49.98 12.42
N MET A 29 4.58 48.97 11.67
CA MET A 29 4.11 47.59 11.80
C MET A 29 4.49 46.98 13.16
N LEU A 30 5.67 47.27 13.68
CA LEU A 30 6.06 46.85 15.02
C LEU A 30 5.20 47.55 16.08
N LEU A 31 4.95 48.86 15.93
CA LEU A 31 4.13 49.64 16.84
C LEU A 31 2.67 49.15 16.86
N SER A 32 2.12 48.72 15.72
CA SER A 32 0.75 48.20 15.66
C SER A 32 0.62 46.85 16.37
N VAL A 33 1.61 45.97 16.23
CA VAL A 33 1.66 44.68 16.94
C VAL A 33 1.85 44.88 18.44
N VAL A 34 2.72 45.80 18.84
CA VAL A 34 2.94 46.11 20.27
C VAL A 34 1.70 46.74 20.87
N THR A 35 1.08 47.72 20.20
CA THR A 35 -0.12 48.39 20.73
C THR A 35 -1.32 47.46 20.81
N THR A 36 -1.54 46.57 19.83
CA THR A 36 -2.60 45.56 19.89
C THR A 36 -2.39 44.55 21.00
N ASN A 37 -1.15 44.07 21.21
CA ASN A 37 -0.83 43.17 22.32
C ASN A 37 -0.93 43.86 23.68
N LEU A 38 -0.55 45.14 23.77
CA LEU A 38 -0.69 45.93 25.01
C LEU A 38 -2.17 46.18 25.33
N PHE A 39 -3.00 46.41 24.32
CA PHE A 39 -4.44 46.59 24.48
C PHE A 39 -5.13 45.29 24.88
N ALA A 40 -4.72 44.15 24.31
CA ALA A 40 -5.18 42.83 24.73
C ALA A 40 -4.75 42.55 26.18
N LEU A 41 -3.50 42.79 26.54
CA LEU A 41 -3.00 42.64 27.91
C LEU A 41 -3.78 43.55 28.87
N TYR A 42 -4.05 44.79 28.50
CA TYR A 42 -4.87 45.71 29.28
C TYR A 42 -6.30 45.20 29.44
N ALA A 43 -6.93 44.69 28.37
CA ALA A 43 -8.27 44.10 28.44
C ALA A 43 -8.31 42.85 29.35
N PHE A 44 -7.23 42.06 29.41
CA PHE A 44 -7.14 40.87 30.25
C PHE A 44 -6.74 41.17 31.71
N THR A 45 -5.99 42.25 31.94
CA THR A 45 -5.46 42.60 33.28
C THR A 45 -6.22 43.71 33.98
N ARG A 46 -7.09 44.44 33.26
CA ARG A 46 -7.97 45.43 33.86
C ARG A 46 -9.09 44.73 34.62
N HIS A 47 -8.80 44.43 35.87
CA HIS A 47 -9.81 44.13 36.88
C HIS A 47 -10.64 45.41 37.09
N PRO A 48 -11.97 45.40 36.92
CA PRO A 48 -12.78 46.57 37.23
C PRO A 48 -12.75 46.79 38.75
N ASN A 49 -12.25 47.94 39.19
CA ASN A 49 -12.49 48.42 40.54
C ASN A 49 -14.00 48.68 40.65
N ASN A 50 -14.66 47.83 41.42
CA ASN A 50 -16.09 47.86 41.64
C ASN A 50 -16.39 48.82 42.80
N ASP A 51 -16.31 50.13 42.54
CA ASP A 51 -16.89 51.13 43.43
C ASP A 51 -18.27 51.53 42.91
N GLY A 52 -19.29 51.06 43.62
CA GLY A 52 -20.60 51.72 43.71
C GLY A 52 -21.61 51.52 42.57
N GLY A 53 -22.50 50.53 42.74
CA GLY A 53 -23.90 50.63 42.29
C GLY A 53 -24.23 50.13 40.88
N GLY A 54 -24.85 48.96 40.77
CA GLY A 54 -25.52 48.51 39.53
C GLY A 54 -25.22 47.08 39.04
N GLY A 55 -24.94 46.12 39.94
CA GLY A 55 -24.68 44.73 39.59
C GLY A 55 -25.96 43.95 39.23
N GLY A 56 -26.35 43.96 37.95
CA GLY A 56 -27.47 43.13 37.48
C GLY A 56 -27.59 42.95 35.96
N GLY A 57 -27.04 43.86 35.15
CA GLY A 57 -27.19 43.82 33.69
C GLY A 57 -26.06 43.11 32.93
N HIS A 58 -24.80 43.26 33.35
CA HIS A 58 -23.66 42.83 32.53
C HIS A 58 -23.39 41.31 32.57
N GLN A 59 -23.54 40.68 33.75
CA GLN A 59 -23.42 39.23 33.91
C GLN A 59 -24.56 38.47 33.20
N LYS A 60 -25.78 39.04 33.21
CA LYS A 60 -26.94 38.49 32.48
C LYS A 60 -26.71 38.48 30.97
N ASN A 61 -26.16 39.57 30.43
CA ASN A 61 -25.85 39.65 29.00
C ASN A 61 -24.79 38.64 28.57
N LEU A 62 -23.74 38.42 29.37
CA LEU A 62 -22.72 37.42 29.06
C LEU A 62 -23.28 35.98 29.14
N SER A 63 -24.13 35.70 30.14
CA SER A 63 -24.81 34.40 30.26
C SER A 63 -25.78 34.14 29.09
N LEU A 64 -26.52 35.16 28.64
CA LEU A 64 -27.41 35.08 27.48
C LEU A 64 -26.65 34.87 26.18
N ILE A 65 -25.49 35.51 26.01
CA ILE A 65 -24.63 35.32 24.85
C ILE A 65 -24.06 33.89 24.84
N SER A 66 -23.57 33.39 25.98
CA SER A 66 -23.05 32.03 26.12
C SER A 66 -24.13 30.97 25.84
N GLU A 67 -25.36 31.21 26.28
CA GLU A 67 -26.49 30.32 26.03
C GLU A 67 -26.88 30.31 24.54
N ARG A 68 -26.95 31.47 23.90
CA ARG A 68 -27.21 31.59 22.45
C ARG A 68 -26.11 30.94 21.62
N VAL A 69 -24.84 31.15 21.96
CA VAL A 69 -23.71 30.51 21.26
C VAL A 69 -23.77 28.99 21.42
N SER A 70 -24.13 28.48 22.60
CA SER A 70 -24.30 27.04 22.84
C SER A 70 -25.45 26.45 22.04
N GLN A 71 -26.55 27.19 21.88
CA GLN A 71 -27.68 26.80 21.02
C GLN A 71 -27.26 26.75 19.54
N ILE A 72 -26.55 27.78 19.05
CA ILE A 72 -26.02 27.81 17.69
C ILE A 72 -25.08 26.62 17.43
N LEU A 73 -24.18 26.32 18.36
CA LEU A 73 -23.27 25.17 18.22
C LEU A 73 -24.01 23.83 18.16
N ARG A 74 -25.06 23.64 18.97
CA ARG A 74 -25.91 22.44 18.91
C ARG A 74 -26.67 22.35 17.59
N GLU A 75 -27.13 23.47 17.07
CA GLU A 75 -27.86 23.53 15.80
C GLU A 75 -26.95 23.25 14.60
N ILE A 76 -25.69 23.71 14.65
CA ILE A 76 -24.64 23.34 13.69
C ILE A 76 -24.34 21.84 13.76
N GLU A 77 -24.14 21.28 14.95
CA GLU A 77 -23.88 19.85 15.12
C GLU A 77 -25.05 18.99 14.61
N SER A 78 -26.29 19.40 14.91
CA SER A 78 -27.51 18.77 14.41
C SER A 78 -27.60 18.83 12.89
N SER A 79 -27.29 20.00 12.31
CA SER A 79 -27.28 20.21 10.86
C SER A 79 -26.21 19.35 10.18
N GLN A 80 -25.01 19.23 10.77
CA GLN A 80 -23.97 18.35 10.26
C GLN A 80 -24.34 16.87 10.36
N LYS A 81 -24.97 16.43 11.46
CA LYS A 81 -25.50 15.06 11.58
C LYS A 81 -26.57 14.76 10.54
N ARG A 82 -27.48 15.70 10.28
CA ARG A 82 -28.47 15.60 9.20
C ARG A 82 -27.81 15.55 7.83
N LEU A 83 -26.82 16.40 7.57
CA LEU A 83 -26.07 16.37 6.31
C LEU A 83 -25.40 15.03 6.08
N ALA A 84 -24.73 14.48 7.11
CA ALA A 84 -24.10 13.18 7.06
C ALA A 84 -25.12 12.03 6.90
N SER A 85 -26.33 12.16 7.48
CA SER A 85 -27.42 11.20 7.28
C SER A 85 -27.95 11.23 5.84
N ILE A 86 -28.18 12.43 5.30
CA ILE A 86 -28.63 12.64 3.93
C ILE A 86 -27.54 12.18 2.94
N GLU A 87 -26.27 12.44 3.23
CA GLU A 87 -25.14 11.93 2.44
C GLU A 87 -25.09 10.40 2.45
N ARG A 88 -25.32 9.75 3.62
CA ARG A 88 -25.43 8.29 3.71
C ARG A 88 -26.60 7.74 2.90
N GLU A 89 -27.74 8.43 2.91
CA GLU A 89 -28.95 8.04 2.18
C GLU A 89 -28.78 8.24 0.66
N ILE A 90 -28.24 9.38 0.22
CA ILE A 90 -27.96 9.70 -1.19
C ILE A 90 -26.90 8.76 -1.78
N LEU A 91 -25.86 8.44 -0.99
CA LEU A 91 -24.79 7.52 -1.42
C LEU A 91 -25.13 6.05 -1.15
N GLY A 92 -26.29 5.75 -0.55
CA GLY A 92 -26.78 4.39 -0.30
C GLY A 92 -25.92 3.56 0.65
N TYR A 93 -25.18 4.19 1.57
CA TYR A 93 -24.25 3.50 2.47
C TYR A 93 -24.94 2.60 3.51
N ASP A 94 -26.21 2.86 3.86
CA ASP A 94 -26.96 2.06 4.83
C ASP A 94 -27.55 0.75 4.22
N THR A 95 -27.64 0.67 2.88
CA THR A 95 -28.14 -0.49 2.14
C THR A 95 -27.34 -0.68 0.85
N LEU A 96 -26.02 -0.84 0.98
CA LEU A 96 -25.17 -1.05 -0.19
C LEU A 96 -25.41 -2.45 -0.77
N ASP A 97 -26.35 -2.58 -1.71
CA ASP A 97 -26.59 -3.82 -2.45
C ASP A 97 -25.47 -4.00 -3.51
N PRO A 98 -24.54 -4.96 -3.35
CA PRO A 98 -23.44 -5.16 -4.29
C PRO A 98 -23.90 -5.59 -5.68
N ASN A 99 -25.16 -6.01 -5.82
CA ASN A 99 -25.75 -6.43 -7.09
C ASN A 99 -26.43 -5.29 -7.84
N HIS A 100 -26.58 -4.11 -7.24
CA HIS A 100 -27.21 -2.97 -7.88
C HIS A 100 -26.33 -2.45 -9.04
N PRO A 101 -26.90 -2.17 -10.23
CA PRO A 101 -26.14 -1.83 -11.43
C PRO A 101 -25.35 -0.51 -11.35
N SER A 102 -25.70 0.38 -10.42
CA SER A 102 -24.94 1.62 -10.19
C SER A 102 -23.66 1.43 -9.36
N VAL A 103 -23.45 0.26 -8.74
CA VAL A 103 -22.26 -0.01 -7.93
C VAL A 103 -21.03 -0.16 -8.84
N PRO A 104 -19.94 0.58 -8.57
CA PRO A 104 -18.72 0.45 -9.34
C PRO A 104 -18.20 -1.01 -9.37
N PRO A 105 -17.84 -1.54 -10.56
CA PRO A 105 -17.32 -2.89 -10.69
C PRO A 105 -16.16 -3.27 -9.74
N GLU A 106 -15.27 -2.33 -9.41
CA GLU A 106 -14.15 -2.55 -8.46
C GLU A 106 -14.69 -2.79 -7.05
N LEU A 107 -15.66 -1.97 -6.60
CA LEU A 107 -16.27 -2.11 -5.29
C LEU A 107 -17.02 -3.45 -5.19
N ARG A 108 -17.75 -3.83 -6.25
CA ARG A 108 -18.41 -5.12 -6.32
C ARG A 108 -17.42 -6.28 -6.24
N LEU A 109 -16.30 -6.21 -6.96
CA LEU A 109 -15.26 -7.24 -6.91
C LEU A 109 -14.62 -7.31 -5.51
N PHE A 110 -14.34 -6.16 -4.90
CA PHE A 110 -13.73 -6.04 -3.58
C PHE A 110 -14.61 -6.63 -2.48
N LEU A 111 -15.92 -6.35 -2.51
CA LEU A 111 -16.90 -6.84 -1.54
C LEU A 111 -17.31 -8.30 -1.76
N ARG A 112 -17.03 -8.86 -2.95
CA ARG A 112 -17.38 -10.25 -3.25
C ARG A 112 -16.55 -11.18 -2.36
N ARG A 113 -17.25 -12.01 -1.56
CA ARG A 113 -16.59 -13.06 -0.78
C ARG A 113 -15.81 -13.98 -1.72
N HIS A 114 -14.53 -14.16 -1.40
CA HIS A 114 -13.71 -15.14 -2.09
C HIS A 114 -14.00 -16.53 -1.52
N PRO A 115 -14.49 -17.49 -2.33
CA PRO A 115 -14.55 -18.88 -1.92
C PRO A 115 -13.11 -19.40 -1.93
N LEU A 116 -12.49 -19.52 -0.75
CA LEU A 116 -11.19 -20.17 -0.64
C LEU A 116 -11.31 -21.57 -1.24
N PRO A 117 -10.52 -21.92 -2.29
CA PRO A 117 -10.58 -23.25 -2.83
C PRO A 117 -10.10 -24.21 -1.74
N LEU A 118 -11.05 -24.97 -1.21
CA LEU A 118 -10.74 -26.06 -0.31
C LEU A 118 -10.13 -27.13 -1.21
N GLY A 119 -8.80 -27.17 -1.27
CA GLY A 119 -8.01 -27.91 -2.25
C GLY A 119 -8.52 -29.32 -2.51
N ARG A 120 -8.28 -29.84 -3.72
CA ARG A 120 -8.89 -31.07 -4.23
C ARG A 120 -8.95 -32.19 -3.20
N ASP A 121 -10.16 -32.68 -2.92
CA ASP A 121 -10.32 -33.85 -2.06
C ASP A 121 -9.66 -35.06 -2.73
N SER A 122 -8.66 -35.62 -2.05
CA SER A 122 -7.93 -36.82 -2.51
C SER A 122 -8.82 -38.05 -2.71
N ARG A 123 -10.00 -38.11 -2.05
CA ARG A 123 -10.95 -39.23 -2.16
C ARG A 123 -11.91 -39.10 -3.33
N SER A 124 -12.57 -37.96 -3.45
CA SER A 124 -13.60 -37.74 -4.48
C SER A 124 -13.05 -37.12 -5.77
N GLY A 125 -11.84 -36.57 -5.73
CA GLY A 125 -11.25 -35.83 -6.84
C GLY A 125 -11.97 -34.51 -7.14
N ILE A 126 -12.91 -34.10 -6.27
CA ILE A 126 -13.69 -32.86 -6.38
C ILE A 126 -12.82 -31.69 -5.91
N THR A 127 -12.90 -30.56 -6.63
CA THR A 127 -12.12 -29.33 -6.38
C THR A 127 -12.60 -28.52 -5.19
N ASP A 128 -13.74 -28.88 -4.61
CA ASP A 128 -14.33 -28.30 -3.43
C ASP A 128 -14.32 -29.36 -2.31
N MET A 129 -13.44 -29.25 -1.30
CA MET A 129 -13.74 -29.97 -0.05
C MET A 129 -14.97 -29.32 0.58
N ALA A 130 -15.93 -30.12 1.02
CA ALA A 130 -16.98 -29.61 1.88
C ALA A 130 -16.37 -29.18 3.24
N SER A 131 -16.94 -28.13 3.84
CA SER A 131 -16.61 -27.70 5.20
C SER A 131 -16.61 -28.90 6.17
N SER A 132 -15.56 -29.03 6.98
CA SER A 132 -15.43 -30.12 7.97
C SER A 132 -16.44 -30.04 9.12
N VAL A 133 -17.29 -29.00 9.16
CA VAL A 133 -18.17 -28.70 10.30
C VAL A 133 -19.62 -29.15 10.10
N SER A 134 -19.95 -29.96 9.08
CA SER A 134 -21.37 -30.30 8.82
C SER A 134 -21.69 -31.67 8.21
N HIS A 135 -20.85 -32.70 8.32
CA HIS A 135 -21.25 -34.06 7.89
C HIS A 135 -21.20 -35.07 9.04
N LEU A 136 -22.29 -35.84 9.21
CA LEU A 136 -22.41 -36.92 10.20
C LEU A 136 -21.32 -37.98 9.98
N CYS A 137 -20.69 -38.39 11.08
CA CYS A 137 -19.60 -39.37 11.19
C CYS A 137 -20.01 -40.82 10.87
N SER A 138 -20.71 -41.07 9.77
CA SER A 138 -21.07 -42.43 9.38
C SER A 138 -20.37 -42.83 8.08
N SER A 139 -19.49 -43.82 8.21
CA SER A 139 -18.76 -44.55 7.17
C SER A 139 -17.43 -43.96 6.72
N LEU A 140 -16.37 -44.29 7.46
CA LEU A 140 -14.99 -44.19 6.99
C LEU A 140 -14.29 -45.55 7.07
N SER A 141 -14.68 -46.47 6.18
CA SER A 141 -13.97 -47.74 5.95
C SER A 141 -13.19 -47.68 4.64
N SER A 142 -12.09 -46.93 4.61
CA SER A 142 -10.91 -47.14 3.73
C SER A 142 -9.97 -45.94 3.80
N LEU A 143 -8.82 -46.12 4.46
CA LEU A 143 -7.64 -45.28 4.27
C LEU A 143 -6.62 -46.05 3.44
N PRO A 144 -6.06 -45.46 2.38
CA PRO A 144 -4.70 -45.77 1.96
C PRO A 144 -3.72 -44.81 2.64
N SER A 145 -2.61 -45.39 3.07
CA SER A 145 -1.45 -44.76 3.71
C SER A 145 -0.62 -43.89 2.75
N SER A 146 0.08 -42.94 3.38
CA SER A 146 1.26 -42.15 2.94
C SER A 146 1.02 -40.83 2.18
N PRO A 147 1.23 -39.67 2.84
CA PRO A 147 1.57 -38.42 2.15
C PRO A 147 3.07 -38.41 1.83
N THR A 148 3.41 -38.27 0.55
CA THR A 148 4.78 -38.03 0.07
C THR A 148 5.29 -36.73 0.69
N SER A 149 6.45 -36.78 1.35
CA SER A 149 7.09 -35.61 1.97
C SER A 149 7.34 -34.50 0.94
N PRO A 150 7.02 -33.22 1.23
CA PRO A 150 7.38 -32.10 0.35
C PRO A 150 8.91 -31.95 0.26
N PRO A 151 9.43 -31.40 -0.84
CA PRO A 151 10.88 -31.22 -1.02
C PRO A 151 11.47 -30.31 0.07
N THR A 152 12.63 -30.69 0.58
CA THR A 152 13.33 -30.02 1.70
C THR A 152 14.01 -28.69 1.32
N ASN A 153 13.91 -28.23 0.07
CA ASN A 153 14.48 -26.95 -0.35
C ASN A 153 13.66 -26.26 -1.47
N PRO A 154 12.99 -25.12 -1.21
CA PRO A 154 12.08 -24.45 -2.15
C PRO A 154 12.77 -23.73 -3.32
N THR A 155 14.09 -23.56 -3.27
CA THR A 155 14.87 -22.99 -4.40
C THR A 155 15.34 -24.02 -5.41
N ARG A 156 15.11 -25.31 -5.16
CA ARG A 156 15.32 -26.37 -6.15
C ARG A 156 14.08 -26.53 -7.06
N PRO A 157 14.25 -26.77 -8.37
CA PRO A 157 13.15 -27.16 -9.25
C PRO A 157 12.36 -28.35 -8.66
N ALA A 158 11.03 -28.26 -8.67
CA ALA A 158 10.17 -29.39 -8.29
C ALA A 158 10.42 -30.58 -9.24
N PRO A 159 10.39 -31.83 -8.75
CA PRO A 159 10.53 -32.98 -9.63
C PRO A 159 9.40 -33.03 -10.68
N PRO A 160 9.66 -33.52 -11.90
CA PRO A 160 8.64 -33.62 -12.94
C PRO A 160 7.58 -34.66 -12.55
N THR A 161 6.42 -34.21 -12.05
CA THR A 161 5.26 -35.08 -11.80
C THR A 161 4.33 -35.15 -13.02
N PRO A 162 3.49 -36.21 -13.14
CA PRO A 162 2.68 -36.44 -14.32
C PRO A 162 1.62 -35.36 -14.51
N THR A 163 1.39 -35.04 -15.78
CA THR A 163 0.38 -34.11 -16.32
C THR A 163 -0.94 -34.06 -15.55
N SER A 164 -1.29 -32.87 -15.03
CA SER A 164 -2.65 -32.56 -14.61
C SER A 164 -3.57 -32.47 -15.84
N PRO A 165 -4.76 -33.09 -15.82
CA PRO A 165 -5.72 -33.01 -16.92
C PRO A 165 -6.52 -31.70 -16.84
N SER A 166 -5.87 -30.56 -17.00
CA SER A 166 -6.55 -29.26 -17.12
C SER A 166 -6.62 -28.83 -18.58
N ARG A 167 -7.81 -28.95 -19.18
CA ARG A 167 -8.12 -28.45 -20.53
C ARG A 167 -8.12 -26.91 -20.48
N GLY A 168 -7.14 -26.26 -21.11
CA GLY A 168 -7.20 -24.80 -21.38
C GLY A 168 -5.88 -24.01 -21.26
N PHE A 169 -4.86 -24.53 -20.59
CA PHE A 169 -3.61 -23.77 -20.37
C PHE A 169 -2.62 -23.88 -21.54
N GLY A 170 -1.90 -22.78 -21.79
CA GLY A 170 -0.79 -22.72 -22.75
C GLY A 170 0.40 -23.59 -22.37
N CYS A 171 0.57 -23.89 -21.07
CA CYS A 171 1.47 -24.91 -20.54
C CYS A 171 0.72 -25.93 -19.67
N LYS A 172 0.89 -27.23 -19.98
CA LYS A 172 0.17 -28.34 -19.32
C LYS A 172 1.03 -29.20 -18.38
N SER A 173 2.34 -28.97 -18.32
CA SER A 173 3.28 -29.71 -17.47
C SER A 173 4.30 -28.76 -16.85
N PHE A 174 4.90 -29.16 -15.73
CA PHE A 174 6.00 -28.41 -15.11
C PHE A 174 7.20 -28.29 -16.08
N ASP A 175 7.46 -29.32 -16.87
CA ASP A 175 8.44 -29.30 -17.96
C ASP A 175 8.22 -28.17 -18.98
N CYS A 176 6.96 -27.80 -19.24
CA CYS A 176 6.62 -26.67 -20.11
C CYS A 176 7.01 -25.34 -19.47
N LEU A 177 6.77 -25.16 -18.16
CA LEU A 177 7.20 -23.96 -17.41
C LEU A 177 8.72 -23.79 -17.41
N TYR A 178 9.43 -24.92 -17.41
CA TYR A 178 10.88 -24.94 -17.45
C TYR A 178 11.45 -24.61 -18.84
N LYS A 179 10.78 -25.02 -19.92
CA LYS A 179 11.27 -24.91 -21.30
C LYS A 179 10.72 -23.70 -22.06
N LYS A 180 9.57 -23.16 -21.64
CA LYS A 180 8.90 -22.03 -22.26
C LYS A 180 8.71 -20.94 -21.22
N PRO A 181 9.43 -19.80 -21.31
CA PRO A 181 9.18 -18.69 -20.40
C PRO A 181 7.73 -18.21 -20.60
N ILE A 182 6.94 -18.26 -19.53
CA ILE A 182 5.58 -17.70 -19.54
C ILE A 182 5.71 -16.22 -19.25
N GLY A 183 5.57 -15.42 -20.30
CA GLY A 183 5.99 -14.01 -20.27
C GLY A 183 7.51 -13.87 -20.19
N ARG A 184 8.02 -12.64 -20.35
CA ARG A 184 9.46 -12.36 -20.33
C ARG A 184 10.08 -12.47 -18.92
N GLU A 185 9.27 -12.65 -17.88
CA GLU A 185 9.66 -12.40 -16.49
C GLU A 185 9.81 -13.66 -15.62
N PHE A 186 9.21 -14.79 -16.01
CA PHE A 186 9.25 -16.07 -15.29
C PHE A 186 10.09 -17.11 -16.06
N ASP A 187 11.42 -16.95 -16.01
CA ASP A 187 12.38 -17.95 -16.48
C ASP A 187 13.19 -18.45 -15.27
N LEU A 188 12.86 -19.67 -14.86
CA LEU A 188 13.38 -20.35 -13.67
C LEU A 188 14.74 -21.01 -13.89
N ILE A 189 15.10 -21.34 -15.15
CA ILE A 189 16.29 -22.15 -15.46
C ILE A 189 17.45 -21.28 -15.91
N ASN A 190 17.22 -20.45 -16.93
CA ASN A 190 18.26 -19.59 -17.53
C ASN A 190 18.04 -18.11 -17.23
N GLY A 191 16.97 -17.81 -16.50
CA GLY A 191 16.44 -16.47 -16.41
C GLY A 191 16.95 -15.61 -15.25
N SER A 192 16.38 -14.41 -15.22
CA SER A 192 16.72 -13.40 -14.22
C SER A 192 16.30 -13.75 -12.81
N GLU A 193 15.33 -14.65 -12.65
CA GLU A 193 14.69 -15.00 -11.37
C GLU A 193 15.69 -15.54 -10.35
N ARG A 194 16.65 -16.39 -10.80
CA ARG A 194 17.67 -16.96 -9.90
C ARG A 194 18.49 -15.88 -9.20
N PHE A 195 18.75 -14.73 -9.83
CA PHE A 195 19.54 -13.67 -9.18
C PHE A 195 18.67 -12.52 -8.66
N ARG A 196 17.35 -12.57 -8.88
CA ARG A 196 16.42 -11.54 -8.41
C ARG A 196 16.44 -11.50 -6.88
N TRP A 197 16.46 -10.30 -6.33
CA TRP A 197 16.60 -10.01 -4.89
C TRP A 197 17.88 -10.49 -4.19
N VAL A 198 18.81 -11.11 -4.93
CA VAL A 198 20.11 -11.58 -4.41
C VAL A 198 21.26 -10.76 -4.95
N ARG A 199 21.21 -10.39 -6.24
CA ARG A 199 22.19 -9.53 -6.88
C ARG A 199 21.50 -8.34 -7.52
N SER A 200 21.99 -7.15 -7.20
CA SER A 200 21.48 -5.91 -7.79
C SER A 200 21.91 -5.85 -9.26
N ARG A 201 20.95 -5.62 -10.16
CA ARG A 201 21.22 -5.38 -11.60
C ARG A 201 21.00 -3.91 -11.96
N GLY A 202 20.38 -3.15 -11.08
CA GLY A 202 20.14 -1.73 -11.21
C GLY A 202 19.79 -1.11 -9.87
N LYS A 203 19.70 0.23 -9.85
CA LYS A 203 19.42 1.01 -8.63
C LYS A 203 18.06 0.69 -7.99
N ASN A 204 17.12 0.18 -8.79
CA ASN A 204 15.76 -0.17 -8.38
C ASN A 204 15.67 -1.57 -7.73
N ASP A 205 16.68 -2.42 -7.91
CA ASP A 205 16.64 -3.80 -7.41
C ASP A 205 17.06 -3.85 -5.94
N PHE A 206 16.07 -3.93 -5.05
CA PHE A 206 16.33 -4.10 -3.62
C PHE A 206 16.59 -5.56 -3.27
N LEU A 207 17.55 -5.79 -2.39
CA LEU A 207 17.95 -7.14 -2.00
C LEU A 207 17.15 -7.61 -0.78
N VAL A 208 16.87 -8.91 -0.68
CA VAL A 208 16.14 -9.48 0.47
C VAL A 208 16.82 -9.10 1.77
N ASP A 209 18.13 -9.29 1.86
CA ASP A 209 18.88 -9.04 3.10
C ASP A 209 18.85 -7.56 3.49
N GLU A 210 18.83 -6.66 2.49
CA GLU A 210 18.70 -5.23 2.72
C GLU A 210 17.31 -4.89 3.27
N VAL A 211 16.24 -5.40 2.66
CA VAL A 211 14.87 -5.13 3.14
C VAL A 211 14.62 -5.74 4.52
N LEU A 212 15.11 -6.95 4.77
CA LEU A 212 15.00 -7.59 6.10
C LEU A 212 15.74 -6.80 7.19
N SER A 213 16.88 -6.17 6.85
CA SER A 213 17.62 -5.30 7.78
C SER A 213 16.80 -4.07 8.18
N LEU A 214 16.02 -3.49 7.26
CA LEU A 214 15.10 -2.38 7.54
C LEU A 214 13.97 -2.78 8.49
N GLY A 215 13.56 -4.05 8.44
CA GLY A 215 12.58 -4.65 9.34
C GLY A 215 13.11 -4.97 10.73
N ARG A 216 14.38 -4.66 11.02
CA ARG A 216 15.07 -4.89 12.30
C ARG A 216 14.95 -6.34 12.80
N GLY A 217 14.97 -7.31 11.88
CA GLY A 217 14.90 -8.75 12.21
C GLY A 217 13.51 -9.25 12.63
N ASN A 218 12.46 -8.43 12.50
CA ASN A 218 11.12 -8.79 12.97
C ASN A 218 10.20 -9.35 11.86
N VAL A 219 10.72 -9.60 10.67
CA VAL A 219 9.94 -10.16 9.55
C VAL A 219 10.02 -11.67 9.60
N ARG A 220 8.89 -12.34 9.86
CA ARG A 220 8.75 -13.80 9.95
C ARG A 220 7.68 -14.33 9.01
N ILE A 221 6.63 -13.54 8.79
CA ILE A 221 5.55 -13.86 7.87
C ILE A 221 5.32 -12.73 6.86
N GLY A 222 5.23 -13.10 5.58
CA GLY A 222 5.00 -12.16 4.49
C GLY A 222 3.83 -12.57 3.59
N PHE A 223 3.31 -11.58 2.85
CA PHE A 223 2.32 -11.79 1.81
C PHE A 223 2.86 -11.25 0.48
N ASP A 224 2.88 -12.08 -0.55
CA ASP A 224 3.42 -11.78 -1.86
C ASP A 224 2.28 -11.71 -2.87
N ILE A 225 1.97 -10.50 -3.33
CA ILE A 225 0.82 -10.23 -4.17
C ILE A 225 1.19 -10.45 -5.64
N ASP A 226 0.43 -11.32 -6.30
CA ASP A 226 0.61 -11.70 -7.71
C ASP A 226 2.02 -12.25 -8.00
N GLY A 227 2.56 -13.05 -7.08
CA GLY A 227 3.94 -13.56 -7.12
C GLY A 227 4.22 -14.66 -8.16
N GLY A 228 3.24 -15.04 -8.98
CA GLY A 228 3.38 -16.01 -10.07
C GLY A 228 3.90 -17.37 -9.60
N THR A 229 5.14 -17.71 -9.96
CA THR A 229 5.85 -18.96 -9.59
C THR A 229 6.40 -18.98 -8.15
N ALA A 230 6.10 -17.95 -7.36
CA ALA A 230 6.56 -17.74 -5.99
C ALA A 230 8.09 -17.69 -5.83
N GLY A 231 8.79 -17.09 -6.80
CA GLY A 231 10.23 -16.87 -6.73
C GLY A 231 10.65 -16.04 -5.52
N PHE A 232 9.86 -15.02 -5.17
CA PHE A 232 10.09 -14.19 -3.99
C PHE A 232 9.95 -15.01 -2.69
N ALA A 233 8.85 -15.75 -2.54
CA ALA A 233 8.64 -16.62 -1.38
C ALA A 233 9.77 -17.65 -1.21
N ALA A 234 10.26 -18.23 -2.31
CA ALA A 234 11.39 -19.15 -2.27
C ALA A 234 12.66 -18.49 -1.71
N ARG A 235 12.92 -17.22 -2.05
CA ARG A 235 14.07 -16.46 -1.54
C ARG A 235 13.94 -16.08 -0.08
N MET A 236 12.72 -15.73 0.33
CA MET A 236 12.39 -15.41 1.72
C MET A 236 12.51 -16.64 2.62
N ALA A 237 12.12 -17.83 2.12
CA ALA A 237 12.26 -19.09 2.84
C ALA A 237 13.71 -19.45 3.19
N GLU A 238 14.69 -19.10 2.34
CA GLU A 238 16.13 -19.26 2.64
C GLU A 238 16.58 -18.44 3.87
N ARG A 239 15.82 -17.39 4.25
CA ARG A 239 16.03 -16.59 5.46
C ARG A 239 15.03 -16.91 6.58
N ASN A 240 14.40 -18.09 6.53
CA ASN A 240 13.37 -18.53 7.49
C ASN A 240 12.16 -17.58 7.58
N VAL A 241 11.79 -16.93 6.47
CA VAL A 241 10.57 -16.13 6.37
C VAL A 241 9.53 -16.90 5.57
N THR A 242 8.39 -17.15 6.19
CA THR A 242 7.26 -17.82 5.53
C THR A 242 6.48 -16.79 4.74
N VAL A 243 6.25 -17.04 3.45
CA VAL A 243 5.50 -16.14 2.58
C VAL A 243 4.31 -16.87 1.98
N VAL A 244 3.12 -16.27 2.11
CA VAL A 244 1.93 -16.68 1.38
C VAL A 244 1.90 -15.92 0.07
N THR A 245 1.88 -16.62 -1.06
CA THR A 245 1.89 -16.00 -2.39
C THR A 245 0.51 -16.06 -3.02
N SER A 246 -0.09 -14.90 -3.31
CA SER A 246 -1.27 -14.85 -4.16
C SER A 246 -0.86 -15.06 -5.62
N THR A 247 -1.58 -15.94 -6.31
CA THR A 247 -1.34 -16.22 -7.72
C THR A 247 -2.64 -16.66 -8.38
N LEU A 248 -2.76 -16.47 -9.68
CA LEU A 248 -3.88 -16.97 -10.47
C LEU A 248 -3.33 -17.97 -11.46
N ASP A 249 -4.07 -19.04 -11.73
CA ASP A 249 -3.69 -20.03 -12.74
C ASP A 249 -4.05 -19.54 -14.15
N ILE A 250 -3.48 -18.40 -14.55
CA ILE A 250 -3.64 -17.82 -15.90
C ILE A 250 -2.47 -18.33 -16.75
N ASP A 251 -2.78 -18.96 -17.89
CA ASP A 251 -1.81 -19.57 -18.84
C ASP A 251 -0.97 -20.76 -18.30
N ALA A 252 -0.93 -20.93 -16.98
CA ALA A 252 -0.26 -22.04 -16.30
C ALA A 252 -0.85 -22.34 -14.91
N PRO A 253 -0.67 -23.58 -14.42
CA PRO A 253 -1.08 -23.98 -13.07
C PRO A 253 -0.09 -23.50 -11.99
N PHE A 254 0.01 -22.18 -11.82
CA PHE A 254 0.97 -21.57 -10.89
C PHE A 254 0.74 -22.03 -9.44
N SER A 255 -0.50 -22.14 -8.98
CA SER A 255 -0.82 -22.58 -7.62
C SER A 255 -0.25 -23.97 -7.32
N GLN A 256 -0.41 -24.91 -8.26
CA GLN A 256 0.14 -26.27 -8.13
C GLN A 256 1.67 -26.26 -8.16
N PHE A 257 2.26 -25.42 -9.01
CA PHE A 257 3.71 -25.27 -9.10
C PHE A 257 4.31 -24.75 -7.79
N VAL A 258 3.70 -23.73 -7.19
CA VAL A 258 4.10 -23.16 -5.91
C VAL A 258 3.98 -24.19 -4.79
N ALA A 259 2.86 -24.91 -4.69
CA ALA A 259 2.68 -25.99 -3.71
C ALA A 259 3.74 -27.10 -3.88
N ALA A 260 4.04 -27.50 -5.11
CA ALA A 260 5.03 -28.54 -5.40
C ALA A 260 6.46 -28.15 -4.97
N ARG A 261 6.74 -26.85 -4.83
CA ARG A 261 8.01 -26.32 -4.28
C ARG A 261 8.01 -26.28 -2.74
N GLY A 262 6.94 -26.71 -2.08
CA GLY A 262 6.79 -26.63 -0.62
C GLY A 262 6.50 -25.20 -0.12
N LEU A 263 5.99 -24.33 -1.00
CA LEU A 263 5.62 -22.95 -0.68
C LEU A 263 4.09 -22.83 -0.53
N PHE A 264 3.60 -21.70 -0.01
CA PHE A 264 2.18 -21.48 0.27
C PHE A 264 1.49 -20.69 -0.85
N PRO A 265 0.79 -21.34 -1.81
CA PRO A 265 -0.03 -20.64 -2.77
C PRO A 265 -1.38 -20.22 -2.17
N LEU A 266 -1.88 -19.09 -2.63
CA LEU A 266 -3.26 -18.68 -2.44
C LEU A 266 -3.85 -18.27 -3.80
N PHE A 267 -4.87 -18.97 -4.26
CA PHE A 267 -5.55 -18.62 -5.49
C PHE A 267 -6.39 -17.35 -5.26
N LEU A 268 -5.86 -16.17 -5.55
CA LEU A 268 -6.51 -14.92 -5.21
C LEU A 268 -6.02 -13.79 -6.12
N THR A 269 -6.95 -12.94 -6.56
CA THR A 269 -6.63 -11.71 -7.28
C THR A 269 -6.58 -10.52 -6.32
N ALA A 270 -5.66 -9.59 -6.58
CA ALA A 270 -5.52 -8.38 -5.77
C ALA A 270 -6.69 -7.37 -5.89
N GLY A 271 -7.67 -7.63 -6.77
CA GLY A 271 -8.93 -6.87 -6.81
C GLY A 271 -9.98 -7.32 -5.80
N GLN A 272 -9.78 -8.47 -5.13
CA GLN A 272 -10.66 -8.96 -4.09
C GLN A 272 -10.07 -8.67 -2.71
N ARG A 273 -10.94 -8.54 -1.71
CA ARG A 273 -10.49 -8.43 -0.32
C ARG A 273 -9.74 -9.70 0.12
N PHE A 274 -8.57 -9.52 0.71
CA PHE A 274 -7.71 -10.55 1.23
C PHE A 274 -8.38 -11.30 2.39
N PRO A 275 -8.40 -12.64 2.37
CA PRO A 275 -9.08 -13.48 3.35
C PRO A 275 -8.26 -13.64 4.65
N PHE A 276 -7.61 -12.57 5.09
CA PHE A 276 -6.80 -12.53 6.30
C PHE A 276 -7.37 -11.54 7.30
N HIS A 277 -7.13 -11.78 8.58
CA HIS A 277 -7.42 -10.82 9.63
C HIS A 277 -6.52 -9.58 9.48
N ASP A 278 -6.86 -8.52 10.20
CA ASP A 278 -6.09 -7.30 10.29
C ASP A 278 -4.74 -7.56 10.99
N GLY A 279 -3.67 -6.96 10.48
CA GLY A 279 -2.33 -7.00 11.09
C GLY A 279 -1.64 -8.36 11.13
N VAL A 280 -1.94 -9.25 10.17
CA VAL A 280 -1.36 -10.60 10.11
C VAL A 280 0.09 -10.59 9.60
N PHE A 281 0.43 -9.72 8.65
CA PHE A 281 1.71 -9.80 7.96
C PHE A 281 2.74 -8.80 8.47
N ASP A 282 4.00 -9.23 8.49
CA ASP A 282 5.14 -8.37 8.82
C ASP A 282 5.68 -7.64 7.59
N LEU A 283 5.49 -8.24 6.41
CA LEU A 283 5.91 -7.74 5.12
C LEU A 283 4.82 -8.02 4.07
N VAL A 284 4.42 -7.02 3.32
CA VAL A 284 3.62 -7.20 2.10
C VAL A 284 4.49 -6.79 0.91
N HIS A 285 4.68 -7.71 -0.03
CA HIS A 285 5.44 -7.50 -1.26
C HIS A 285 4.49 -7.37 -2.45
N VAL A 286 4.73 -6.36 -3.29
CA VAL A 286 3.95 -6.08 -4.49
C VAL A 286 4.91 -5.98 -5.67
N TRP A 287 4.87 -6.97 -6.55
CA TRP A 287 5.67 -7.01 -7.77
C TRP A 287 4.90 -6.45 -8.97
N ASN A 288 5.64 -6.12 -10.03
CA ASN A 288 5.28 -5.44 -11.28
C ASN A 288 4.09 -6.01 -12.10
N GLY A 289 3.32 -6.99 -11.61
CA GLY A 289 2.03 -7.40 -12.21
C GLY A 289 0.87 -6.42 -11.94
N PHE A 290 1.11 -5.41 -11.11
CA PHE A 290 0.08 -4.51 -10.61
C PHE A 290 -0.44 -3.47 -11.63
N GLY A 291 0.39 -3.12 -12.62
CA GLY A 291 0.13 -2.02 -13.55
C GLY A 291 -0.38 -2.40 -14.94
N GLU A 292 -0.49 -3.70 -15.27
CA GLU A 292 -0.87 -4.11 -16.62
C GLU A 292 -2.41 -4.18 -16.74
N GLY A 293 -2.98 -3.06 -17.18
CA GLY A 293 -4.41 -2.93 -17.47
C GLY A 293 -4.94 -1.52 -17.27
N ASN A 294 -6.03 -1.21 -17.98
CA ASN A 294 -6.86 -0.03 -17.79
C ASN A 294 -7.65 -0.11 -16.46
N LYS A 295 -6.97 -0.44 -15.36
CA LYS A 295 -7.55 -0.51 -14.02
C LYS A 295 -7.80 0.93 -13.55
N ARG A 296 -9.01 1.20 -13.08
CA ARG A 296 -9.41 2.52 -12.60
C ARG A 296 -8.73 2.84 -11.27
N LYS A 297 -8.68 4.13 -10.94
CA LYS A 297 -8.07 4.67 -9.72
C LYS A 297 -8.55 3.96 -8.45
N GLU A 298 -9.85 3.69 -8.36
CA GLU A 298 -10.52 3.06 -7.22
C GLU A 298 -9.90 1.71 -6.87
N TRP A 299 -9.42 0.96 -7.87
CA TRP A 299 -8.76 -0.32 -7.65
C TRP A 299 -7.48 -0.18 -6.81
N LEU A 300 -6.66 0.85 -7.08
CA LEU A 300 -5.44 1.10 -6.30
C LEU A 300 -5.77 1.53 -4.87
N GLU A 301 -6.85 2.29 -4.69
CA GLU A 301 -7.33 2.70 -3.36
C GLU A 301 -7.80 1.49 -2.55
N PHE A 302 -8.60 0.60 -3.15
CA PHE A 302 -9.05 -0.63 -2.49
C PHE A 302 -7.89 -1.57 -2.17
N LEU A 303 -6.92 -1.72 -3.07
CA LEU A 303 -5.71 -2.46 -2.75
C LEU A 303 -5.01 -1.83 -1.54
N MET A 304 -4.66 -0.54 -1.62
CA MET A 304 -3.85 0.10 -0.58
C MET A 304 -4.55 0.01 0.78
N PHE A 305 -5.88 0.17 0.79
CA PHE A 305 -6.70 -0.04 1.98
C PHE A 305 -6.53 -1.44 2.56
N ASP A 306 -6.59 -2.47 1.73
CA ASP A 306 -6.55 -3.85 2.19
C ASP A 306 -5.14 -4.35 2.53
N VAL A 307 -4.13 -3.89 1.78
CA VAL A 307 -2.71 -4.03 2.12
C VAL A 307 -2.43 -3.41 3.48
N ASP A 308 -2.87 -2.17 3.69
CA ASP A 308 -2.72 -1.49 4.98
C ASP A 308 -3.43 -2.26 6.09
N ARG A 309 -4.63 -2.79 5.84
CA ARG A 309 -5.37 -3.58 6.82
C ARG A 309 -4.62 -4.85 7.25
N VAL A 310 -4.14 -5.66 6.31
CA VAL A 310 -3.48 -6.94 6.61
C VAL A 310 -2.04 -6.77 7.11
N LEU A 311 -1.39 -5.64 6.80
CA LEU A 311 -0.05 -5.32 7.29
C LEU A 311 -0.11 -4.87 8.76
N ARG A 312 0.71 -5.46 9.63
CA ARG A 312 0.77 -5.05 11.03
C ARG A 312 1.44 -3.69 11.18
N VAL A 313 1.15 -2.99 12.29
CA VAL A 313 1.83 -1.74 12.63
C VAL A 313 3.34 -1.96 12.71
N GLY A 314 4.13 -1.07 12.10
CA GLY A 314 5.58 -1.19 12.00
C GLY A 314 6.06 -2.24 10.96
N GLY A 315 5.14 -2.98 10.33
CA GLY A 315 5.42 -3.86 9.21
C GLY A 315 5.83 -3.09 7.96
N LEU A 316 6.39 -3.82 6.99
CA LEU A 316 6.95 -3.28 5.77
C LEU A 316 6.02 -3.51 4.57
N LEU A 317 5.81 -2.47 3.77
CA LEU A 317 5.26 -2.57 2.42
C LEU A 317 6.41 -2.40 1.44
N TRP A 318 6.70 -3.45 0.67
CA TRP A 318 7.72 -3.44 -0.37
C TRP A 318 7.06 -3.37 -1.75
N LEU A 319 7.15 -2.20 -2.37
CA LEU A 319 6.80 -1.99 -3.77
C LEU A 319 8.05 -2.27 -4.61
N ASP A 320 8.03 -3.36 -5.36
CA ASP A 320 9.18 -3.80 -6.15
C ASP A 320 8.96 -3.54 -7.63
N ASN A 321 9.86 -2.73 -8.21
CA ASN A 321 9.83 -2.30 -9.61
C ASN A 321 8.40 -1.99 -10.10
N TYR A 322 7.63 -1.20 -9.33
CA TYR A 322 6.26 -0.81 -9.69
C TYR A 322 6.28 0.08 -10.93
N HIS A 323 5.68 -0.38 -12.03
CA HIS A 323 5.60 0.39 -13.26
C HIS A 323 4.62 1.57 -13.15
N CYS A 324 5.15 2.79 -13.23
CA CYS A 324 4.36 4.00 -13.33
C CYS A 324 4.03 4.25 -14.80
N LEU A 325 2.84 3.83 -15.25
CA LEU A 325 2.39 4.04 -16.63
C LEU A 325 2.38 5.51 -17.02
N ASP A 326 1.83 6.35 -16.15
CA ASP A 326 1.65 7.79 -16.36
C ASP A 326 2.01 8.56 -15.07
N ASP A 327 2.36 9.84 -15.23
CA ASP A 327 2.63 10.74 -14.09
C ASP A 327 1.41 10.88 -13.16
N GLU A 328 0.19 10.75 -13.69
CA GLU A 328 -1.04 10.77 -12.90
C GLU A 328 -1.12 9.59 -11.94
N ARG A 329 -0.94 8.35 -12.42
CA ARG A 329 -0.94 7.14 -11.57
C ARG A 329 0.18 7.16 -10.54
N LYS A 330 1.35 7.70 -10.91
CA LYS A 330 2.46 7.94 -9.97
C LYS A 330 2.03 8.89 -8.86
N LYS A 331 1.37 10.00 -9.21
CA LYS A 331 0.86 10.99 -8.26
C LYS A 331 -0.21 10.41 -7.35
N GLU A 332 -1.12 9.60 -7.88
CA GLU A 332 -2.13 8.87 -7.10
C GLU A 332 -1.51 7.94 -6.06
N LEU A 333 -0.54 7.12 -6.46
CA LEU A 333 0.18 6.24 -5.55
C LEU A 333 0.89 7.04 -4.45
N MET A 334 1.57 8.14 -4.81
CA MET A 334 2.24 9.00 -3.84
C MET A 334 1.25 9.64 -2.86
N MET A 335 0.12 10.15 -3.35
CA MET A 335 -0.94 10.71 -2.51
C MET A 335 -1.51 9.67 -1.54
N LEU A 336 -1.70 8.42 -1.99
CA LEU A 336 -2.15 7.33 -1.11
C LEU A 336 -1.11 7.00 -0.04
N ILE A 337 0.15 6.84 -0.41
CA ILE A 337 1.24 6.57 0.55
C ILE A 337 1.28 7.64 1.65
N GLU A 338 1.12 8.91 1.27
CA GLU A 338 1.09 10.05 2.19
C GLU A 338 -0.18 10.07 3.04
N ARG A 339 -1.35 9.83 2.44
CA ARG A 339 -2.65 9.77 3.13
C ARG A 339 -2.69 8.69 4.20
N PHE A 340 -2.07 7.53 3.93
CA PHE A 340 -1.95 6.44 4.90
C PHE A 340 -0.82 6.65 5.93
N GLY A 341 0.01 7.68 5.75
CA GLY A 341 1.08 8.05 6.69
C GLY A 341 2.29 7.12 6.65
N TYR A 342 2.52 6.40 5.55
CA TYR A 342 3.63 5.46 5.44
C TYR A 342 4.99 6.18 5.53
N LYS A 343 5.87 5.67 6.39
CA LYS A 343 7.23 6.17 6.50
C LYS A 343 8.09 5.57 5.39
N LYS A 344 8.70 6.42 4.56
CA LYS A 344 9.62 6.01 3.48
C LYS A 344 10.96 5.59 4.10
N LEU A 345 11.28 4.29 4.07
CA LEU A 345 12.57 3.76 4.55
C LEU A 345 13.61 3.71 3.44
N LYS A 346 13.20 3.26 2.26
CA LYS A 346 14.01 3.26 1.04
C LYS A 346 13.13 3.62 -0.15
N TRP A 347 13.63 4.46 -1.06
CA TRP A 347 12.86 4.96 -2.19
C TRP A 347 13.78 5.25 -3.37
N VAL A 348 13.51 4.63 -4.51
CA VAL A 348 14.25 4.85 -5.75
C VAL A 348 13.25 4.92 -6.91
N VAL A 349 13.34 5.97 -7.72
CA VAL A 349 12.67 6.08 -9.01
C VAL A 349 13.74 5.91 -10.07
N GLY A 350 13.51 4.99 -11.00
CA GLY A 350 14.45 4.70 -12.08
C GLY A 350 13.73 4.54 -13.40
N GLU A 351 14.44 4.85 -14.48
CA GLU A 351 13.96 4.64 -15.84
C GLU A 351 14.59 3.38 -16.41
N LYS A 352 13.79 2.54 -17.04
CA LYS A 352 14.26 1.34 -17.73
C LYS A 352 13.84 1.40 -19.19
N ALA A 353 14.82 1.22 -20.08
CA ALA A 353 14.56 1.14 -21.51
C ALA A 353 13.70 -0.09 -21.81
N ASP A 354 12.69 0.09 -22.66
CA ASP A 354 11.77 -0.97 -23.03
C ASP A 354 12.49 -1.94 -23.99
N MET A 355 13.03 -3.04 -23.44
CA MET A 355 13.81 -4.05 -24.19
C MET A 355 13.05 -4.70 -25.36
N GLY A 356 11.75 -4.42 -25.53
CA GLY A 356 10.90 -4.92 -26.61
C GLY A 356 10.69 -4.00 -27.79
N ASN A 357 11.06 -2.71 -27.69
CA ASN A 357 10.89 -1.75 -28.77
C ASN A 357 12.08 -0.80 -28.77
N ALA A 358 13.00 -0.97 -29.74
CA ALA A 358 14.24 -0.20 -29.87
C ALA A 358 14.04 1.31 -30.20
N GLY A 359 12.86 1.86 -29.91
CA GLY A 359 12.49 3.27 -30.02
C GLY A 359 11.34 3.68 -29.09
N GLY A 360 10.99 2.87 -28.08
CA GLY A 360 9.94 3.19 -27.11
C GLY A 360 10.40 4.21 -26.06
N LYS A 361 9.47 5.04 -25.56
CA LYS A 361 9.74 5.96 -24.45
C LYS A 361 10.23 5.16 -23.22
N PRO A 362 11.22 5.66 -22.46
CA PRO A 362 11.68 5.00 -21.25
C PRO A 362 10.52 4.83 -20.27
N LYS A 363 10.38 3.62 -19.71
CA LYS A 363 9.37 3.30 -18.71
C LYS A 363 9.89 3.67 -17.33
N VAL A 364 9.07 4.36 -16.53
CA VAL A 364 9.43 4.80 -15.19
C VAL A 364 8.99 3.74 -14.18
N TYR A 365 9.90 3.33 -13.30
CA TYR A 365 9.68 2.36 -12.26
C TYR A 365 9.96 2.95 -10.88
N LEU A 366 9.07 2.64 -9.93
CA LEU A 366 9.23 2.99 -8.52
C LEU A 366 9.57 1.72 -7.72
N SER A 367 10.62 1.81 -6.92
CA SER A 367 10.96 0.78 -5.93
C SER A 367 11.03 1.44 -4.56
N ALA A 368 10.23 0.94 -3.62
CA ALA A 368 10.10 1.54 -2.31
C ALA A 368 9.92 0.49 -1.22
N VAL A 369 10.54 0.74 -0.07
CA VAL A 369 10.25 0.06 1.19
C VAL A 369 9.65 1.10 2.13
N LEU A 370 8.41 0.84 2.53
CA LEU A 370 7.60 1.72 3.35
C LEU A 370 7.30 1.02 4.67
N GLN A 371 7.23 1.77 5.76
CA GLN A 371 6.86 1.25 7.07
C GLN A 371 5.50 1.79 7.50
N LYS A 372 4.60 0.89 7.89
CA LYS A 372 3.27 1.26 8.39
C LYS A 372 3.41 2.04 9.72
N PRO A 373 2.82 3.24 9.84
CA PRO A 373 2.90 4.02 11.07
C PRO A 373 2.04 3.41 12.19
N PRO A 374 2.37 3.67 13.47
CA PRO A 374 1.40 3.48 14.54
C PRO A 374 0.25 4.46 14.37
N ARG A 375 -0.99 3.97 14.48
CA ARG A 375 -2.17 4.82 14.61
C ARG A 375 -2.49 4.94 16.10
N GLY A 376 -2.50 6.17 16.60
CA GLY A 376 -2.81 6.49 17.99
C GLY A 376 -4.29 6.46 18.29
#